data_AF-A0A7Z9WJ42-F1
#
_entry.id   AF-A0A7Z9WJ42-F1
#
_cell.length_a   1.000
_cell.length_b   1.000
_cell.length_c   1.000
_cell.angle_alpha   90.00
_cell.angle_beta   90.00
_cell.angle_gamma   90.00
#
_symmetry.space_group_name_H-M   'P 1'
#
loop_
_entity.id
_entity.type
_entity.pdbx_description
1 polymer ?
#
loop_
_entity_poly.entity_id
_entity_poly.type
_entity_poly.pdbx_seq_one_letter_code
_entity_poly.pdbx_strand_id
1 'polypeptide(L)'
;MTDWEAILREAERLATQFRRLEVDLAEAEKIGDYYVYKEYNEGAMLHYLEMMARNPPPRSRRSQRHFKSLWDIWQSWQPSLPGPDKAKAWGWGVRIAKALRGA
;
A
#
# COMPACT_ATOMS: atom_id res chain seq x y z
N MET A 1 10.41 16.84 13.00
CA MET A 1 11.17 16.84 11.73
C MET A 1 10.96 15.48 11.08
N THR A 2 10.65 15.42 9.79
CA THR A 2 10.39 14.15 9.09
C THR A 2 11.68 13.34 8.95
N ASP A 3 11.65 12.08 9.40
CA ASP A 3 12.76 11.13 9.22
C ASP A 3 12.66 10.49 7.83
N TRP A 4 13.30 11.13 6.85
CA TRP A 4 13.29 10.66 5.47
C TRP A 4 14.02 9.34 5.27
N GLU A 5 15.03 9.04 6.08
CA GLU A 5 15.78 7.79 5.98
C GLU A 5 14.88 6.61 6.38
N ALA A 6 14.15 6.75 7.49
CA ALA A 6 13.16 5.75 7.90
C ALA A 6 12.05 5.57 6.86
N ILE A 7 11.53 6.67 6.29
CA ILE A 7 10.50 6.62 5.24
C ILE A 7 10.98 5.87 4.01
N LEU A 8 12.17 6.20 3.49
CA LEU A 8 12.69 5.59 2.27
C LEU A 8 13.03 4.11 2.49
N ARG A 9 13.57 3.75 3.66
CA ARG A 9 13.80 2.34 4.01
C ARG A 9 12.50 1.53 4.00
N GLU A 10 11.42 2.08 4.57
CA GLU A 10 10.10 1.41 4.52
C GLU A 10 9.52 1.37 3.11
N ALA A 11 9.74 2.42 2.32
CA ALA A 11 9.33 2.47 0.91
C ALA A 11 10.00 1.39 0.06
N GLU A 12 11.31 1.15 0.23
CA GLU A 12 12.05 0.10 -0.48
C GLU A 12 11.55 -1.30 -0.12
N ARG A 13 11.23 -1.53 1.16
CA ARG A 13 10.61 -2.78 1.64
C ARG A 13 9.26 -3.01 0.96
N LEU A 14 8.41 -1.99 0.94
CA LEU A 14 7.12 -2.05 0.25
C LEU A 14 7.27 -2.30 -1.25
N ALA A 15 8.19 -1.61 -1.92
CA ALA A 15 8.43 -1.79 -3.36
C ALA A 15 8.79 -3.24 -3.70
N THR A 16 9.63 -3.86 -2.86
CA THR A 16 10.00 -5.28 -2.98
C THR A 16 8.78 -6.18 -2.81
N GLN A 17 7.92 -5.91 -1.82
CA GLN A 17 6.69 -6.68 -1.58
C GLN A 17 5.68 -6.54 -2.73
N PHE A 18 5.46 -5.31 -3.23
CA PHE A 18 4.56 -5.05 -4.36
C PHE A 18 4.98 -5.82 -5.60
N ARG A 19 6.28 -5.87 -5.91
CA ARG A 19 6.81 -6.66 -7.03
C ARG A 19 6.64 -8.15 -6.78
N ARG A 20 7.04 -8.65 -5.62
CA ARG A 20 6.97 -10.08 -5.27
C ARG A 20 5.56 -10.63 -5.37
N LEU A 21 4.56 -9.84 -4.97
CA LEU A 21 3.14 -10.23 -4.98
C LEU A 21 2.40 -9.81 -6.26
N GLU A 22 3.11 -9.22 -7.24
CA GLU A 22 2.55 -8.74 -8.50
C GLU A 22 1.31 -7.85 -8.31
N VAL A 23 1.36 -6.97 -7.32
CA VAL A 23 0.25 -6.06 -6.99
C VAL A 23 -0.01 -5.10 -8.15
N ASP A 24 -1.28 -4.78 -8.38
CA ASP A 24 -1.66 -3.68 -9.26
C ASP A 24 -1.24 -2.35 -8.61
N LEU A 25 -0.19 -1.73 -9.15
CA LEU A 25 0.37 -0.49 -8.62
C LEU A 25 -0.58 0.71 -8.76
N ALA A 26 -1.56 0.68 -9.67
CA ALA A 26 -2.57 1.72 -9.78
C ALA A 26 -3.61 1.59 -8.65
N GLU A 27 -3.97 0.36 -8.27
CA GLU A 27 -4.80 0.14 -7.09
C GLU A 27 -4.01 0.46 -5.80
N ALA A 28 -2.73 0.08 -5.72
CA ALA A 28 -1.87 0.44 -4.60
C ALA A 28 -1.80 1.96 -4.39
N GLU A 29 -1.71 2.76 -5.45
CA GLU A 29 -1.73 4.23 -5.37
C GLU A 29 -3.03 4.74 -4.73
N LYS A 30 -4.19 4.25 -5.18
CA LYS A 30 -5.50 4.60 -4.61
C LYS A 30 -5.65 4.22 -3.14
N ILE A 31 -5.05 3.10 -2.71
CA ILE A 31 -4.99 2.70 -1.29
C ILE A 31 -4.28 3.78 -0.47
N GLY A 32 -3.16 4.30 -0.96
CA GLY A 32 -2.43 5.40 -0.32
C GLY A 32 -3.27 6.68 -0.25
N ASP A 33 -3.91 7.06 -1.35
CA ASP A 33 -4.77 8.26 -1.40
C ASP A 33 -5.97 8.15 -0.43
N TYR A 34 -6.58 6.96 -0.35
CA TYR A 34 -7.67 6.71 0.59
C TYR A 34 -7.21 6.83 2.05
N TYR A 35 -6.01 6.35 2.39
CA TYR A 35 -5.46 6.50 3.74
C TYR A 35 -5.26 7.97 4.11
N VAL A 36 -4.76 8.79 3.17
CA VAL A 36 -4.64 10.25 3.35
C VAL A 36 -6.01 10.89 3.50
N TYR A 37 -6.97 10.53 2.65
CA TYR A 37 -8.35 11.04 2.71
C TYR A 37 -9.05 10.71 4.04
N LYS A 38 -8.71 9.57 4.64
CA LYS A 38 -9.20 9.16 5.97
C LYS A 38 -8.35 9.71 7.12
N GLU A 39 -7.58 10.76 6.88
CA GLU A 39 -6.77 11.44 7.90
C GLU A 39 -5.83 10.47 8.63
N TYR A 40 -5.27 9.52 7.88
CA TYR A 40 -4.34 8.51 8.38
C TYR A 40 -4.95 7.53 9.41
N ASN A 41 -6.26 7.31 9.36
CA ASN A 41 -6.94 6.37 10.24
C ASN A 41 -6.64 4.91 9.84
N GLU A 42 -5.80 4.24 10.63
CA GLU A 42 -5.42 2.83 10.43
C GLU A 42 -6.61 1.87 10.46
N GLY A 43 -7.57 2.09 11.36
CA GLY A 43 -8.75 1.23 11.49
C GLY A 43 -9.66 1.31 10.26
N ALA A 44 -9.90 2.51 9.75
CA ALA A 44 -10.68 2.73 8.53
C ALA A 44 -10.00 2.12 7.30
N MET A 45 -8.65 2.18 7.27
CA MET A 45 -7.84 1.61 6.21
C MET A 45 -7.89 0.08 6.21
N LEU A 46 -7.70 -0.52 7.39
CA LEU A 46 -7.75 -1.96 7.57
C LEU A 46 -9.13 -2.53 7.21
N HIS A 47 -10.20 -1.87 7.68
CA HIS A 47 -11.57 -2.25 7.37
C HIS A 47 -11.87 -2.16 5.87
N TYR A 48 -11.41 -1.10 5.22
CA TYR A 48 -11.58 -0.92 3.77
C TYR A 48 -10.88 -2.04 2.98
N LEU A 49 -9.61 -2.33 3.28
CA LEU A 49 -8.87 -3.40 2.60
C LEU A 49 -9.48 -4.78 2.85
N GLU A 50 -9.93 -5.05 4.07
CA GLU A 50 -10.62 -6.30 4.41
C GLU A 50 -11.91 -6.46 3.58
N MET A 51 -12.73 -5.42 3.50
CA MET A 51 -13.95 -5.41 2.69
C MET A 51 -13.64 -5.67 1.21
N MET A 52 -12.63 -5.00 0.65
CA MET A 52 -12.22 -5.15 -0.75
C MET A 52 -11.59 -6.52 -1.04
N ALA A 53 -10.90 -7.13 -0.07
CA ALA A 53 -10.34 -8.46 -0.19
C ALA A 53 -11.41 -9.57 -0.13
N ARG A 54 -12.45 -9.39 0.70
CA ARG A 54 -13.52 -10.38 0.90
C ARG A 54 -14.63 -10.30 -0.15
N ASN A 55 -15.05 -9.10 -0.52
CA ASN A 55 -16.19 -8.90 -1.40
C ASN A 55 -16.00 -7.68 -2.31
N PRO A 56 -15.03 -7.72 -3.24
CA PRO A 56 -14.86 -6.61 -4.16
C PRO A 56 -16.11 -6.47 -5.04
N PRO A 57 -16.47 -5.24 -5.44
CA PRO A 57 -17.53 -5.00 -6.43
C PRO A 57 -17.32 -5.88 -7.67
N PRO A 58 -18.35 -6.17 -8.50
CA PRO A 58 -18.24 -7.12 -9.61
C PRO A 58 -17.04 -6.77 -10.51
N ARG A 59 -15.96 -7.50 -10.32
CA ARG A 59 -14.65 -7.28 -10.93
C ARG A 59 -13.99 -8.63 -11.13
N SER A 60 -13.08 -8.69 -12.09
CA SER A 60 -12.35 -9.91 -12.46
C SER A 60 -11.68 -10.59 -11.25
N ARG A 61 -11.50 -11.92 -11.29
CA ARG A 61 -10.74 -12.70 -10.26
C ARG A 61 -9.33 -12.16 -10.03
N ARG A 62 -8.74 -11.50 -11.03
CA ARG A 62 -7.44 -10.83 -10.94
C ARG A 62 -7.47 -9.65 -9.95
N SER A 63 -8.53 -8.86 -9.95
CA SER A 63 -8.72 -7.74 -9.02
C SER A 63 -8.86 -8.22 -7.56
N GLN A 64 -9.55 -9.33 -7.31
CA GLN A 64 -9.64 -9.96 -5.98
C GLN A 64 -8.26 -10.32 -5.42
N ARG A 65 -7.41 -10.95 -6.24
CA ARG A 65 -6.05 -11.32 -5.83
C ARG A 65 -5.21 -10.10 -5.46
N HIS A 66 -5.31 -9.01 -6.23
CA HIS A 66 -4.58 -7.78 -5.93
C HIS A 66 -5.01 -7.15 -4.60
N PHE A 67 -6.32 -7.07 -4.30
CA PHE A 67 -6.79 -6.54 -3.02
C PHE A 67 -6.41 -7.44 -1.84
N LYS A 68 -6.44 -8.77 -2.02
CA LYS A 68 -5.93 -9.68 -1.00
C LYS A 68 -4.45 -9.45 -0.71
N SER A 69 -3.61 -9.37 -1.74
CA SER A 69 -2.18 -9.07 -1.55
C SER A 69 -1.93 -7.71 -0.91
N LEU A 70 -2.72 -6.69 -1.25
CA LEU A 70 -2.65 -5.37 -0.62
C LEU A 70 -3.04 -5.43 0.87
N TRP A 71 -4.08 -6.19 1.21
CA TRP A 71 -4.49 -6.41 2.59
C TRP A 71 -3.42 -7.15 3.40
N ASP A 72 -2.84 -8.21 2.83
CA ASP A 72 -1.75 -8.99 3.45
C ASP A 72 -0.51 -8.11 3.70
N ILE A 73 -0.14 -7.27 2.71
CA ILE A 73 0.95 -6.28 2.87
C ILE A 73 0.60 -5.31 4.00
N TRP A 74 -0.58 -4.68 3.97
CA TRP A 74 -0.94 -3.67 4.96
C TRP A 74 -0.98 -4.23 6.39
N GLN A 75 -1.48 -5.45 6.58
CA GLN A 75 -1.52 -6.09 7.90
C GLN A 75 -0.12 -6.41 8.44
N SER A 76 0.77 -6.92 7.58
CA SER A 76 2.13 -7.29 7.97
C SER A 76 3.08 -6.09 8.07
N TRP A 77 2.79 -5.01 7.35
CA TRP A 77 3.58 -3.79 7.34
C TRP A 77 3.06 -2.80 8.38
N GLN A 78 3.63 -2.91 9.59
CA GLN A 78 3.36 -2.03 10.73
C GLN A 78 4.63 -1.24 11.09
N PRO A 79 5.01 -0.23 10.28
CA PRO A 79 6.19 0.56 10.60
C PRO A 79 5.93 1.41 11.84
N SER A 80 6.99 1.78 12.57
CA SER A 80 6.93 2.76 13.66
C SER A 80 6.77 4.21 13.15
N LEU A 81 6.32 4.40 11.92
CA LEU A 81 6.14 5.70 11.29
C LEU A 81 4.79 6.30 11.69
N PRO A 82 4.71 7.61 11.98
CA PRO A 82 3.43 8.28 12.14
C PRO A 82 2.66 8.29 10.82
N GLY A 83 1.34 8.41 10.89
CA GLY A 83 0.42 8.31 9.74
C GLY A 83 0.86 9.06 8.47
N PRO A 84 1.20 10.36 8.53
CA PRO A 84 1.68 11.11 7.37
C PRO A 84 2.95 10.52 6.74
N ASP A 85 3.88 10.04 7.56
CA ASP A 85 5.16 9.48 7.09
C ASP A 85 4.98 8.05 6.57
N LYS A 86 4.04 7.27 7.14
CA LYS A 86 3.58 6.00 6.59
C LYS A 86 2.95 6.21 5.21
N ALA A 87 2.10 7.22 5.02
CA ALA A 87 1.52 7.55 3.72
C ALA A 87 2.60 7.92 2.69
N LYS A 88 3.62 8.69 3.10
CA LYS A 88 4.79 9.00 2.24
C LYS A 88 5.56 7.73 1.87
N ALA A 89 5.83 6.85 2.83
CA ALA A 89 6.53 5.59 2.59
C ALA A 89 5.78 4.72 1.59
N TRP A 90 4.45 4.62 1.73
CA TRP A 90 3.59 3.93 0.77
C TRP A 90 3.69 4.52 -0.63
N GLY A 91 3.53 5.84 -0.75
CA GLY A 91 3.62 6.55 -2.04
C GLY A 91 4.99 6.40 -2.70
N TRP A 92 6.08 6.47 -1.94
CA TRP A 92 7.43 6.20 -2.45
C TRP A 92 7.61 4.74 -2.85
N GLY A 93 7.08 3.79 -2.09
CA GLY A 93 7.15 2.37 -2.43
C GLY A 93 6.46 2.06 -3.77
N VAL A 94 5.31 2.69 -4.04
CA VAL A 94 4.64 2.62 -5.35
C VAL A 94 5.52 3.21 -6.46
N ARG A 95 6.11 4.40 -6.25
CA ARG A 95 7.00 5.05 -7.25
C ARG A 95 8.24 4.21 -7.56
N ILE A 96 8.91 3.67 -6.54
CA ILE A 96 10.07 2.79 -6.69
C ILE A 96 9.67 1.52 -7.45
N ALA A 97 8.55 0.88 -7.08
CA ALA A 97 8.07 -0.31 -7.78
C ALA A 97 7.72 -0.04 -9.26
N LYS A 98 7.15 1.13 -9.59
CA LYS A 98 6.91 1.57 -10.97
C LYS A 98 8.22 1.77 -11.73
N ALA A 99 9.22 2.42 -11.12
CA ALA A 99 10.53 2.64 -11.75
C ALA A 99 11.25 1.31 -12.06
N LEU A 100 11.18 0.35 -11.15
CA LEU A 100 11.76 -1.00 -11.32
C LEU A 100 11.05 -1.87 -12.37
N ARG A 101 9.89 -1.47 -12.89
CA ARG A 101 9.22 -2.15 -14.01
C ARG A 101 9.69 -1.65 -15.39
N GLY A 102 10.28 -0.47 -15.44
CA GLY A 102 10.79 0.13 -16.67
C GLY A 102 12.29 -0.13 -16.92
N ALA A 103 12.97 -0.80 -15.98
CA ALA A 103 14.35 -1.26 -16.07
C ALA A 103 14.38 -2.77 -16.35
#